data_AF-A0A536X0F0-F1
#
_entry.id   AF-A0A536X0F0-F1
#
_cell.length_a   1.000
_cell.length_b   1.000
_cell.length_c   1.000
_cell.angle_alpha   90.00
_cell.angle_beta   90.00
_cell.angle_gamma   90.00
#
_symmetry.space_group_name_H-M   'P 1'
#
loop_
_entity.id
_entity.type
_entity.pdbx_description
1 polymer ?
#
loop_
_entity_poly.entity_id
_entity_poly.type
_entity_poly.pdbx_seq_one_letter_code
_entity_poly.pdbx_strand_id
1 'polypeptide(L)'
;MQAVLQRATRLLATIAASALFSGCMTTSVLTFAYEQSTRGTPNETCLSVGCAATAVLSYVVDKAQEGEPTPCHSLNSVQRALIGRCGRYEAGSLVAKDVMASGLPRCPLVVAAREPRFWPVLPELLAKGALPEACDQAPLAALAQLDSCPNFSVASPAALQAIRWLAEADSQAIQHDVMRMLSCPSARAVGLDSVLDDWLAQGLLPAQGLAFSPLGALHPDHLGSSFARALEQHGHRANAALAAHPGVLPAGFDLALRNGHRPALDWWLDRLPQLANRVPATQANQLPWLPLARVITPNYLTHPERQTELVAYLMARGANPWRALPHDPGQSVVSYARALKSPSLDLLDPPMNWTARAAAISP
;
A
#
# COMPACT_ATOMS: atom_id res chain seq x y z
N MET A 1 22.70 -40.49 18.77
CA MET A 1 21.86 -40.85 19.94
C MET A 1 22.57 -40.67 21.28
N GLN A 2 23.80 -41.14 21.49
CA GLN A 2 24.51 -41.00 22.78
C GLN A 2 24.76 -39.54 23.23
N ALA A 3 25.06 -38.63 22.31
CA ALA A 3 25.26 -37.21 22.63
C ALA A 3 23.97 -36.47 23.06
N VAL A 4 22.81 -36.95 22.63
CA VAL A 4 21.49 -36.41 23.02
C VAL A 4 21.10 -36.92 24.40
N LEU A 5 21.37 -38.20 24.69
CA LEU A 5 21.12 -38.79 26.01
C LEU A 5 21.97 -38.13 27.11
N GLN A 6 23.22 -37.78 26.82
CA GLN A 6 24.12 -37.07 27.74
C GLN A 6 23.73 -35.61 28.00
N ARG A 7 23.14 -34.92 27.02
CA ARG A 7 22.60 -33.56 27.21
C ARG A 7 21.31 -33.58 28.03
N ALA A 8 20.44 -34.57 27.81
CA ALA A 8 19.22 -34.76 28.58
C ALA A 8 19.50 -35.08 30.07
N THR A 9 20.50 -35.92 30.38
CA THR A 9 20.89 -36.23 31.77
C THR A 9 21.49 -35.03 32.49
N ARG A 10 22.26 -34.18 31.79
CA ARG A 10 22.81 -32.94 32.37
C ARG A 10 21.73 -31.88 32.61
N LEU A 11 20.72 -31.79 31.74
CA LEU A 11 19.56 -30.91 31.94
C LEU A 11 18.69 -31.38 33.13
N LEU A 12 18.45 -32.69 33.26
CA LEU A 12 17.68 -33.24 34.40
C LEU A 12 18.38 -33.00 35.75
N ALA A 13 19.70 -33.12 35.80
CA ALA A 13 20.49 -32.84 37.00
C ALA A 13 20.49 -31.35 37.40
N THR A 14 20.40 -30.44 36.42
CA THR A 14 20.34 -28.99 36.68
C THR A 14 18.95 -28.52 37.07
N ILE A 15 17.89 -29.16 36.58
CA ILE A 15 16.50 -28.91 37.00
C ILE A 15 16.27 -29.39 38.45
N ALA A 16 16.82 -30.56 38.82
CA ALA A 16 16.73 -31.04 40.21
C ALA A 16 17.46 -30.13 41.21
N ALA A 17 18.57 -29.50 40.79
CA ALA A 17 19.32 -28.56 41.62
C ALA A 17 18.65 -27.17 41.74
N SER A 18 17.85 -26.76 40.75
CA SER A 18 17.16 -25.46 40.75
C SER A 18 15.78 -25.50 41.43
N ALA A 19 15.20 -26.69 41.64
CA ALA A 19 13.99 -26.88 42.46
C ALA A 19 14.19 -26.57 43.96
N LEU A 20 15.43 -26.39 44.42
CA LEU A 20 15.76 -26.02 45.80
C LEU A 20 15.93 -24.51 46.02
N PHE A 21 15.95 -23.69 44.96
CA PHE A 21 16.21 -22.24 45.06
C PHE A 21 15.32 -21.42 44.10
N SER A 22 14.04 -21.20 44.45
CA SER A 22 13.30 -19.94 44.27
C SER A 22 11.77 -20.18 44.30
N GLY A 23 11.10 -19.56 45.27
CA GLY A 23 9.66 -19.76 45.54
C GLY A 23 8.68 -19.10 44.56
N CYS A 24 9.10 -18.68 43.36
CA CYS A 24 8.22 -18.06 42.36
C CYS A 24 7.95 -18.94 41.13
N MET A 25 8.81 -19.92 40.82
CA MET A 25 8.61 -20.85 39.70
C MET A 25 7.66 -22.01 40.07
N THR A 26 7.63 -22.40 41.34
CA THR A 26 6.80 -23.50 41.85
C THR A 26 5.31 -23.21 41.75
N THR A 27 4.89 -21.97 42.00
CA THR A 27 3.49 -21.57 41.93
C THR A 27 2.95 -21.67 40.50
N SER A 28 3.69 -21.21 39.49
CA SER A 28 3.24 -21.26 38.08
C SER A 28 3.16 -22.69 37.54
N VAL A 29 4.13 -23.55 37.90
CA VAL A 29 4.13 -24.96 37.51
C VAL A 29 2.99 -25.74 38.18
N LEU A 30 2.74 -25.47 39.47
CA LEU A 30 1.62 -26.09 40.20
C LEU A 30 0.26 -25.61 39.66
N THR A 31 0.14 -24.34 39.27
CA THR A 31 -1.11 -23.80 38.70
C THR A 31 -1.40 -24.41 37.33
N PHE A 32 -0.39 -24.56 36.46
CA PHE A 32 -0.55 -25.23 35.17
C PHE A 32 -0.86 -26.73 35.30
N ALA A 33 -0.19 -27.43 36.22
CA ALA A 33 -0.48 -28.83 36.52
C ALA A 33 -1.90 -29.02 37.11
N TYR A 34 -2.38 -28.05 37.89
CA TYR A 34 -3.74 -28.02 38.42
C TYR A 34 -4.80 -27.71 37.34
N GLU A 35 -4.54 -26.81 36.40
CA GLU A 35 -5.44 -26.56 35.26
C GLU A 35 -5.50 -27.76 34.30
N GLN A 36 -4.39 -28.45 34.06
CA GLN A 36 -4.36 -29.67 33.25
C GLN A 36 -5.11 -30.82 33.93
N SER A 37 -5.01 -30.97 35.26
CA SER A 37 -5.73 -32.04 35.99
C SER A 37 -7.24 -31.83 36.04
N THR A 38 -7.72 -30.59 35.89
CA THR A 38 -9.15 -30.24 35.94
C THR A 38 -9.84 -30.19 34.57
N ARG A 39 -9.07 -30.19 33.47
CA ARG A 39 -9.61 -30.25 32.09
C ARG A 39 -9.84 -31.69 31.57
N GLY A 40 -9.44 -32.71 32.32
CA GLY A 40 -9.71 -34.12 31.98
C GLY A 40 -11.10 -34.59 32.41
N THR A 41 -11.72 -35.47 31.62
CA THR A 41 -12.93 -36.21 32.03
C THR A 41 -12.71 -36.97 33.34
N PRO A 42 -13.73 -37.18 34.19
CA PRO A 42 -13.60 -37.62 35.59
C PRO A 42 -12.92 -38.98 35.85
N ASN A 43 -12.47 -39.71 34.81
CA ASN A 43 -11.76 -40.98 34.92
C ASN A 43 -10.24 -40.90 34.62
N GLU A 44 -9.68 -39.74 34.30
CA GLU A 44 -8.23 -39.60 34.04
C GLU A 44 -7.61 -38.46 34.87
N THR A 45 -7.71 -38.56 36.20
CA THR A 45 -6.85 -37.80 37.11
C THR A 45 -5.43 -38.34 37.02
N CYS A 46 -4.61 -37.77 36.13
CA CYS A 46 -3.21 -38.17 36.00
C CYS A 46 -2.36 -37.58 37.14
N LEU A 47 -2.44 -38.18 38.33
CA LEU A 47 -1.67 -37.83 39.53
C LEU A 47 -0.30 -38.52 39.61
N SER A 48 0.14 -39.21 38.55
CA SER A 48 1.44 -39.87 38.55
C SER A 48 2.57 -38.85 38.35
N VAL A 49 3.70 -39.09 39.03
CA VAL A 49 4.93 -38.28 38.91
C VAL A 49 5.39 -38.19 37.44
N GLY A 50 5.09 -39.19 36.61
CA GLY A 50 5.36 -39.20 35.17
C GLY A 50 4.52 -38.20 34.36
N CYS A 51 3.25 -37.99 34.71
CA CYS A 51 2.39 -37.01 34.04
C CYS A 51 2.79 -35.57 34.38
N ALA A 52 3.11 -35.28 35.65
CA ALA A 52 3.64 -33.98 36.04
C ALA A 52 4.99 -33.67 35.36
N ALA A 53 5.88 -34.65 35.26
CA ALA A 53 7.14 -34.51 34.54
C ALA A 53 6.93 -34.23 33.05
N THR A 54 5.95 -34.89 32.42
CA THR A 54 5.63 -34.69 31.00
C THR A 54 5.00 -33.31 30.74
N ALA A 55 4.12 -32.84 31.63
CA ALA A 55 3.53 -31.50 31.55
C ALA A 55 4.56 -30.38 31.81
N VAL A 56 5.53 -30.61 32.72
CA VAL A 56 6.64 -29.68 32.94
C VAL A 56 7.60 -29.69 31.76
N LEU A 57 7.90 -30.86 31.18
CA LEU A 57 8.71 -30.97 29.98
C LEU A 57 8.05 -30.29 28.78
N SER A 58 6.74 -30.47 28.57
CA SER A 58 6.02 -29.77 27.50
C SER A 58 5.98 -28.27 27.76
N TYR A 59 5.72 -27.83 28.99
CA TYR A 59 5.76 -26.40 29.33
C TYR A 59 7.16 -25.79 29.16
N VAL A 60 8.23 -26.50 29.55
CA VAL A 60 9.61 -26.03 29.36
C VAL A 60 10.01 -26.04 27.90
N VAL A 61 9.56 -27.01 27.11
CA VAL A 61 9.78 -27.03 25.65
C VAL A 61 8.99 -25.90 24.98
N ASP A 62 7.73 -25.70 25.33
CA ASP A 62 6.90 -24.61 24.82
C ASP A 62 7.50 -23.25 25.21
N LYS A 63 7.95 -23.09 26.46
CA LYS A 63 8.65 -21.87 26.92
C LYS A 63 10.03 -21.68 26.31
N ALA A 64 10.74 -22.76 25.99
CA ALA A 64 12.02 -22.68 25.30
C ALA A 64 11.85 -22.37 23.81
N GLN A 65 10.70 -22.72 23.23
CA GLN A 65 10.32 -22.45 21.85
C GLN A 65 9.46 -21.17 21.71
N GLU A 66 9.12 -20.50 22.81
CA GLU A 66 8.41 -19.22 22.79
C GLU A 66 9.25 -18.18 22.04
N GLY A 67 8.83 -17.88 20.80
CA GLY A 67 9.50 -16.95 19.90
C GLY A 67 10.29 -17.63 18.77
N GLU A 68 10.47 -18.95 18.79
CA GLU A 68 11.03 -19.66 17.64
C GLU A 68 9.99 -19.80 16.52
N PRO A 69 10.34 -19.47 15.27
CA PRO A 69 9.41 -19.59 14.17
C PRO A 69 9.06 -21.06 13.90
N THR A 70 7.76 -21.35 13.77
CA THR A 70 7.25 -22.69 13.43
C THR A 70 8.06 -23.32 12.29
N PRO A 71 8.59 -24.54 12.46
CA PRO A 71 9.50 -25.13 11.50
C PRO A 71 8.77 -25.44 10.19
N CYS A 72 9.41 -25.19 9.05
CA CYS A 72 8.74 -25.18 7.75
C CYS A 72 8.09 -26.52 7.37
N HIS A 73 8.61 -27.66 7.84
CA HIS A 73 8.02 -28.97 7.57
C HIS A 73 6.65 -29.17 8.27
N SER A 74 6.37 -28.43 9.34
CA SER A 74 5.10 -28.48 10.08
C SER A 74 4.02 -27.56 9.50
N LEU A 75 4.39 -26.70 8.54
CA LEU A 75 3.48 -25.80 7.86
C LEU A 75 2.79 -26.51 6.70
N ASN A 76 1.56 -26.09 6.39
CA ASN A 76 0.84 -26.59 5.22
C ASN A 76 1.47 -26.05 3.92
N SER A 77 1.04 -26.58 2.77
CA SER A 77 1.66 -26.25 1.48
C SER A 77 1.60 -24.76 1.13
N VAL A 78 0.50 -24.08 1.44
CA VAL A 78 0.31 -22.64 1.18
C VAL A 78 1.20 -21.79 2.09
N GLN A 79 1.25 -22.11 3.38
CA GLN A 79 2.13 -21.45 4.34
C GLN A 79 3.60 -21.60 3.93
N ARG A 80 4.03 -22.79 3.51
CA ARG A 80 5.40 -23.00 3.01
C ARG A 80 5.72 -22.15 1.78
N ALA A 81 4.76 -22.04 0.86
CA ALA A 81 4.93 -21.25 -0.37
C ALA A 81 4.98 -19.73 -0.13
N LEU A 82 4.25 -19.23 0.88
CA LEU A 82 4.06 -17.80 1.14
C LEU A 82 4.83 -17.26 2.34
N ILE A 83 5.58 -18.11 3.04
CA ILE A 83 6.49 -17.70 4.12
C ILE A 83 7.91 -17.70 3.59
N GLY A 84 8.51 -16.51 3.46
CA GLY A 84 9.81 -16.33 2.82
C GLY A 84 10.99 -17.10 3.44
N ARG A 85 10.88 -17.58 4.69
CA ARG A 85 11.92 -18.41 5.33
C ARG A 85 11.89 -19.88 4.91
N CYS A 86 10.82 -20.33 4.26
CA CYS A 86 10.59 -21.75 3.95
C CYS A 86 11.10 -22.19 2.58
N GLY A 87 11.96 -21.38 1.98
CA GLY A 87 12.59 -21.67 0.70
C GLY A 87 11.85 -21.06 -0.48
N ARG A 88 12.28 -21.45 -1.69
CA ARG A 88 11.66 -21.01 -2.94
C ARG A 88 10.42 -21.86 -3.19
N TYR A 89 9.36 -21.22 -3.69
CA TYR A 89 8.18 -21.92 -4.16
C TYR A 89 8.51 -22.89 -5.31
N GLU A 90 7.94 -24.10 -5.24
CA GLU A 90 7.99 -25.11 -6.28
C GLU A 90 6.60 -25.29 -6.92
N ALA A 91 6.51 -25.20 -8.24
CA ALA A 91 5.24 -25.42 -8.93
C ALA A 91 4.75 -26.86 -8.76
N GLY A 92 3.44 -27.02 -8.57
CA GLY A 92 2.74 -28.26 -8.24
C GLY A 92 2.72 -28.59 -6.74
N SER A 93 3.38 -27.79 -5.90
CA SER A 93 3.54 -28.10 -4.46
C SER A 93 2.32 -27.77 -3.61
N LEU A 94 1.37 -26.96 -4.10
CA LEU A 94 0.19 -26.58 -3.32
C LEU A 94 -0.80 -27.75 -3.26
N VAL A 95 -1.49 -27.89 -2.14
CA VAL A 95 -2.59 -28.86 -1.99
C VAL A 95 -3.90 -28.07 -1.93
N ALA A 96 -4.90 -28.46 -2.72
CA ALA A 96 -6.16 -27.70 -2.82
C ALA A 96 -6.87 -27.53 -1.46
N LYS A 97 -6.81 -28.55 -0.60
CA LYS A 97 -7.35 -28.47 0.77
C LYS A 97 -6.68 -27.36 1.60
N ASP A 98 -5.38 -27.15 1.39
CA ASP A 98 -4.61 -26.12 2.10
C ASP A 98 -4.88 -24.73 1.51
N VAL A 99 -5.29 -24.62 0.24
CA VAL A 99 -5.75 -23.35 -0.35
C VAL A 99 -7.03 -22.87 0.33
N MET A 100 -7.98 -23.79 0.54
CA MET A 100 -9.24 -23.49 1.23
C MET A 100 -9.08 -23.27 2.73
N ALA A 101 -8.10 -23.94 3.36
CA ALA A 101 -7.81 -23.86 4.80
C ALA A 101 -6.36 -23.44 5.05
N SER A 102 -5.97 -22.27 4.55
CA SER A 102 -4.56 -21.83 4.52
C SER A 102 -3.94 -21.63 5.89
N GLY A 103 -4.73 -21.37 6.94
CA GLY A 103 -4.20 -21.04 8.27
C GLY A 103 -3.31 -19.80 8.28
N LEU A 104 -3.35 -18.98 7.22
CA LEU A 104 -2.69 -17.67 7.19
C LEU A 104 -3.62 -16.64 7.82
N PRO A 105 -3.07 -15.61 8.49
CA PRO A 105 -3.86 -14.52 9.07
C PRO A 105 -4.52 -13.62 8.01
N ARG A 106 -4.14 -13.79 6.73
CA ARG A 106 -4.70 -13.07 5.59
C ARG A 106 -4.98 -14.05 4.47
N CYS A 107 -5.92 -13.68 3.62
CA CYS A 107 -6.21 -14.41 2.38
C CYS A 107 -4.92 -14.72 1.59
N PRO A 108 -4.69 -15.97 1.15
CA PRO A 108 -3.49 -16.34 0.40
C PRO A 108 -3.26 -15.50 -0.85
N LEU A 109 -4.33 -15.14 -1.57
CA LEU A 109 -4.24 -14.28 -2.76
C LEU A 109 -3.71 -12.89 -2.42
N VAL A 110 -4.16 -12.29 -1.31
CA VAL A 110 -3.66 -10.99 -0.83
C VAL A 110 -2.18 -11.08 -0.49
N VAL A 111 -1.75 -12.13 0.23
CA VAL A 111 -0.32 -12.30 0.57
C VAL A 111 0.52 -12.48 -0.69
N ALA A 112 0.07 -13.31 -1.62
CA ALA A 112 0.77 -13.59 -2.87
C ALA A 112 0.82 -12.38 -3.81
N ALA A 113 -0.27 -11.62 -3.95
CA ALA A 113 -0.36 -10.49 -4.85
C ALA A 113 0.51 -9.30 -4.40
N ARG A 114 0.59 -9.05 -3.08
CA ARG A 114 1.29 -7.88 -2.53
C ARG A 114 2.80 -7.88 -2.76
N GLU A 115 3.42 -9.04 -2.86
CA GLU A 115 4.88 -9.13 -2.92
C GLU A 115 5.34 -9.81 -4.21
N PRO A 116 6.15 -9.13 -5.06
CA PRO A 116 6.58 -9.69 -6.35
C PRO A 116 7.27 -11.06 -6.26
N ARG A 117 7.94 -11.35 -5.15
CA ARG A 117 8.56 -12.67 -4.91
C ARG A 117 7.57 -13.83 -4.84
N PHE A 118 6.31 -13.57 -4.51
CA PHE A 118 5.25 -14.59 -4.38
C PHE A 118 4.30 -14.63 -5.59
N TRP A 119 4.46 -13.74 -6.57
CA TRP A 119 3.70 -13.80 -7.82
C TRP A 119 3.75 -15.16 -8.54
N PRO A 120 4.86 -15.94 -8.52
CA PRO A 120 4.87 -17.28 -9.09
C PRO A 120 3.86 -18.26 -8.47
N VAL A 121 3.34 -17.98 -7.26
CA VAL A 121 2.38 -18.82 -6.54
C VAL A 121 0.94 -18.55 -7.01
N LEU A 122 0.66 -17.35 -7.54
CA LEU A 122 -0.69 -16.91 -7.93
C LEU A 122 -1.39 -17.87 -8.91
N PRO A 123 -0.76 -18.34 -10.00
CA PRO A 123 -1.45 -19.19 -10.97
C PRO A 123 -1.97 -20.49 -10.35
N GLU A 124 -1.20 -21.09 -9.44
CA GLU A 124 -1.58 -22.35 -8.81
C GLU A 124 -2.62 -22.16 -7.70
N LEU A 125 -2.57 -21.04 -6.96
CA LEU A 125 -3.64 -20.68 -6.02
C LEU A 125 -4.98 -20.59 -6.76
N LEU A 126 -5.01 -19.85 -7.88
CA LEU A 126 -6.21 -19.71 -8.70
C LEU A 126 -6.66 -21.07 -9.27
N ALA A 127 -5.73 -21.85 -9.84
CA ALA A 127 -6.03 -23.18 -10.38
C ALA A 127 -6.58 -24.17 -9.33
N LYS A 128 -6.26 -23.97 -8.05
CA LYS A 128 -6.73 -24.80 -6.93
C LYS A 128 -7.93 -24.21 -6.20
N GLY A 129 -8.58 -23.20 -6.77
CA GLY A 129 -9.86 -22.68 -6.29
C GLY A 129 -9.76 -21.52 -5.31
N ALA A 130 -8.61 -20.84 -5.21
CA ALA A 130 -8.55 -19.57 -4.50
C ALA A 130 -9.39 -18.52 -5.24
N LEU A 131 -10.31 -17.88 -4.53
CA LEU A 131 -11.24 -16.88 -5.06
C LEU A 131 -10.99 -15.52 -4.39
N PRO A 132 -10.94 -14.40 -5.15
CA PRO A 132 -10.71 -13.08 -4.58
C PRO A 132 -11.87 -12.64 -3.67
N GLU A 133 -13.09 -13.10 -3.92
CA GLU A 133 -14.28 -12.79 -3.12
C GLU A 133 -14.23 -13.38 -1.71
N ALA A 134 -13.37 -14.38 -1.48
CA ALA A 134 -13.13 -14.94 -0.15
C ALA A 134 -12.15 -14.08 0.68
N CYS A 135 -11.55 -13.04 0.09
CA CYS A 135 -10.63 -12.16 0.79
C CYS A 135 -11.38 -10.93 1.34
N ASP A 136 -11.03 -10.49 2.56
CA ASP A 136 -11.58 -9.25 3.16
C ASP A 136 -11.18 -7.97 2.39
N GLN A 137 -10.13 -8.07 1.58
CA GLN A 137 -9.63 -7.00 0.73
C GLN A 137 -9.26 -7.59 -0.64
N ALA A 138 -9.63 -6.88 -1.71
CA ALA A 138 -9.24 -7.22 -3.07
C ALA A 138 -7.70 -7.37 -3.18
N PRO A 139 -7.18 -8.50 -3.70
CA PRO A 139 -5.75 -8.74 -3.80
C PRO A 139 -4.97 -7.63 -4.54
N LEU A 140 -5.55 -7.10 -5.61
CA LEU A 140 -4.92 -5.99 -6.37
C LEU A 140 -5.00 -4.65 -5.65
N ALA A 141 -6.05 -4.39 -4.88
CA ALA A 141 -6.10 -3.18 -4.05
C ALA A 141 -4.98 -3.22 -3.00
N ALA A 142 -4.74 -4.38 -2.40
CA ALA A 142 -3.66 -4.54 -1.42
C ALA A 142 -2.25 -4.36 -2.02
N LEU A 143 -2.04 -4.78 -3.28
CA LEU A 143 -0.81 -4.51 -4.03
C LEU A 143 -0.68 -3.02 -4.35
N ALA A 144 -1.72 -2.41 -4.93
CA ALA A 144 -1.70 -1.01 -5.37
C ALA A 144 -1.50 0.00 -4.22
N GLN A 145 -2.00 -0.33 -3.03
CA GLN A 145 -1.80 0.48 -1.82
C GLN A 145 -0.37 0.37 -1.27
N LEU A 146 0.35 -0.72 -1.56
CA LEU A 146 1.73 -0.91 -1.14
C LEU A 146 2.71 -0.24 -2.11
N ASP A 147 2.48 -0.44 -3.40
CA ASP A 147 3.29 0.14 -4.48
C ASP A 147 2.38 0.56 -5.63
N SER A 148 2.38 1.87 -5.90
CA SER A 148 1.57 2.48 -6.95
C SER A 148 2.02 2.14 -8.37
N CYS A 149 3.26 1.64 -8.56
CA CYS A 149 3.73 1.14 -9.84
C CYS A 149 4.78 0.01 -9.67
N PRO A 150 4.33 -1.20 -9.30
CA PRO A 150 5.20 -2.37 -9.15
C PRO A 150 5.93 -2.67 -10.45
N ASN A 151 7.14 -3.20 -10.37
CA ASN A 151 7.87 -3.66 -11.55
C ASN A 151 7.26 -4.98 -12.08
N PHE A 152 6.25 -4.89 -12.94
CA PHE A 152 5.59 -6.06 -13.51
C PHE A 152 6.47 -6.87 -14.46
N SER A 153 7.58 -6.32 -14.96
CA SER A 153 8.50 -7.05 -15.86
C SER A 153 9.19 -8.25 -15.20
N VAL A 154 9.20 -8.34 -13.86
CA VAL A 154 9.76 -9.49 -13.13
C VAL A 154 8.80 -10.67 -13.05
N ALA A 155 7.52 -10.47 -13.40
CA ALA A 155 6.52 -11.52 -13.39
C ALA A 155 6.71 -12.47 -14.59
N SER A 156 6.47 -13.76 -14.38
CA SER A 156 6.36 -14.70 -15.49
C SER A 156 5.05 -14.45 -16.27
N PRO A 157 4.92 -14.92 -17.53
CA PRO A 157 3.68 -14.78 -18.29
C PRO A 157 2.45 -15.37 -17.57
N ALA A 158 2.62 -16.50 -16.89
CA ALA A 158 1.54 -17.10 -16.09
C ALA A 158 1.14 -16.22 -14.90
N ALA A 159 2.11 -15.59 -14.23
CA ALA A 159 1.83 -14.67 -13.13
C ALA A 159 1.15 -13.38 -13.63
N LEU A 160 1.56 -12.83 -14.78
CA LEU A 160 0.87 -11.70 -15.41
C LEU A 160 -0.58 -12.04 -15.75
N GLN A 161 -0.83 -13.23 -16.30
CA GLN A 161 -2.19 -13.69 -16.59
C GLN A 161 -3.02 -13.84 -15.30
N ALA A 162 -2.42 -14.33 -14.21
CA ALA A 162 -3.09 -14.41 -12.91
C ALA A 162 -3.42 -13.01 -12.34
N ILE A 163 -2.50 -12.05 -12.46
CA ILE A 163 -2.72 -10.66 -12.06
C ILE A 163 -3.83 -10.01 -12.89
N ARG A 164 -3.82 -10.22 -14.21
CA ARG A 164 -4.89 -9.77 -15.12
C ARG A 164 -6.23 -10.36 -14.72
N TRP A 165 -6.29 -11.67 -14.50
CA TRP A 165 -7.52 -12.35 -14.08
C TRP A 165 -8.05 -11.80 -12.75
N LEU A 166 -7.17 -11.51 -11.79
CA LEU A 166 -7.57 -10.88 -10.52
C LEU A 166 -8.20 -9.50 -10.72
N ALA A 167 -7.82 -8.76 -11.76
CA ALA A 167 -8.43 -7.47 -12.07
C ALA A 167 -9.78 -7.62 -12.78
N GLU A 168 -9.92 -8.64 -13.63
CA GLU A 168 -11.12 -8.87 -14.42
C GLU A 168 -12.23 -9.57 -13.62
N ALA A 169 -11.86 -10.53 -12.77
CA ALA A 169 -12.81 -11.35 -12.02
C ALA A 169 -13.32 -10.67 -10.74
N ASP A 170 -12.48 -9.86 -10.09
CA ASP A 170 -12.82 -9.22 -8.81
C ASP A 170 -13.42 -7.82 -9.03
N SER A 171 -14.73 -7.69 -8.87
CA SER A 171 -15.40 -6.37 -8.91
C SER A 171 -14.86 -5.39 -7.86
N GLN A 172 -14.34 -5.89 -6.73
CA GLN A 172 -13.70 -5.07 -5.70
C GLN A 172 -12.32 -4.56 -6.14
N ALA A 173 -11.76 -5.03 -7.25
CA ALA A 173 -10.55 -4.47 -7.83
C ALA A 173 -10.78 -3.14 -8.55
N ILE A 174 -12.03 -2.76 -8.87
CA ILE A 174 -12.36 -1.48 -9.49
C ILE A 174 -12.29 -0.37 -8.44
N GLN A 175 -11.07 0.07 -8.15
CA GLN A 175 -10.77 1.12 -7.16
C GLN A 175 -9.78 2.13 -7.73
N HIS A 176 -9.73 3.32 -7.12
CA HIS A 176 -8.79 4.38 -7.49
C HIS A 176 -7.34 3.88 -7.54
N ASP A 177 -6.88 3.21 -6.48
CA ASP A 177 -5.48 2.82 -6.37
C ASP A 177 -5.12 1.74 -7.41
N VAL A 178 -6.03 0.80 -7.68
CA VAL A 178 -5.82 -0.24 -8.69
C VAL A 178 -5.78 0.37 -10.10
N MET A 179 -6.69 1.30 -10.41
CA MET A 179 -6.64 2.00 -11.69
C MET A 179 -5.35 2.82 -11.86
N ARG A 180 -4.85 3.45 -10.78
CA ARG A 180 -3.53 4.11 -10.78
C ARG A 180 -2.42 3.13 -11.13
N MET A 181 -2.43 1.97 -10.50
CA MET A 181 -1.42 0.92 -10.71
C MET A 181 -1.48 0.35 -12.14
N LEU A 182 -2.66 0.00 -12.64
CA LEU A 182 -2.83 -0.57 -13.99
C LEU A 182 -2.50 0.43 -15.10
N SER A 183 -2.67 1.73 -14.86
CA SER A 183 -2.31 2.78 -15.83
C SER A 183 -0.85 3.23 -15.76
N CYS A 184 -0.07 2.72 -14.81
CA CYS A 184 1.31 3.13 -14.60
C CYS A 184 2.25 2.62 -15.71
N PRO A 185 3.42 3.25 -15.94
CA PRO A 185 4.33 2.86 -17.01
C PRO A 185 4.74 1.37 -16.99
N SER A 186 4.98 0.79 -15.81
CA SER A 186 5.38 -0.62 -15.70
C SER A 186 4.24 -1.59 -16.10
N ALA A 187 3.00 -1.30 -15.71
CA ALA A 187 1.84 -2.10 -16.10
C ALA A 187 1.60 -2.04 -17.61
N ARG A 188 1.72 -0.85 -18.21
CA ARG A 188 1.61 -0.66 -19.66
C ARG A 188 2.69 -1.39 -20.45
N ALA A 189 3.92 -1.40 -19.94
CA ALA A 189 5.03 -2.07 -20.60
C ALA A 189 4.82 -3.59 -20.77
N VAL A 190 3.94 -4.18 -19.95
CA VAL A 190 3.56 -5.60 -20.01
C VAL A 190 2.12 -5.83 -20.48
N GLY A 191 1.40 -4.79 -20.90
CA GLY A 191 0.03 -4.86 -21.42
C GLY A 191 -1.08 -5.06 -20.39
N LEU A 192 -0.81 -4.87 -19.09
CA LEU A 192 -1.84 -4.96 -18.04
C LEU A 192 -2.85 -3.80 -18.08
N ASP A 193 -2.52 -2.70 -18.75
CA ASP A 193 -3.43 -1.57 -18.95
C ASP A 193 -4.63 -1.89 -19.83
N SER A 194 -4.55 -2.94 -20.66
CA SER A 194 -5.70 -3.41 -21.47
C SER A 194 -6.92 -3.79 -20.62
N VAL A 195 -6.72 -4.14 -19.34
CA VAL A 195 -7.81 -4.35 -18.38
C VAL A 195 -8.68 -3.10 -18.24
N LEU A 196 -8.09 -1.90 -18.31
CA LEU A 196 -8.82 -0.65 -18.20
C LEU A 196 -9.74 -0.43 -19.42
N ASP A 197 -9.25 -0.76 -20.61
CA ASP A 197 -10.05 -0.74 -21.84
C ASP A 197 -11.22 -1.73 -21.74
N ASP A 198 -10.96 -2.94 -21.24
CA ASP A 198 -11.99 -3.97 -21.04
C ASP A 198 -13.05 -3.53 -20.02
N TRP A 199 -12.65 -2.94 -18.89
CA TRP A 199 -13.58 -2.39 -17.90
C TRP A 199 -14.45 -1.26 -18.49
N LEU A 200 -13.87 -0.38 -19.32
CA LEU A 200 -14.63 0.68 -19.98
C LEU A 200 -15.62 0.09 -20.98
N ALA A 201 -15.19 -0.84 -21.83
CA ALA A 201 -16.02 -1.49 -22.83
C ALA A 201 -17.19 -2.29 -22.22
N GLN A 202 -16.97 -2.88 -21.04
CA GLN A 202 -18.00 -3.60 -20.28
C GLN A 202 -18.94 -2.68 -19.49
N GLY A 203 -18.73 -1.35 -19.51
CA GLY A 203 -19.55 -0.40 -18.77
C GLY A 203 -19.29 -0.40 -17.26
N LEU A 204 -18.18 -0.99 -16.80
CA LEU A 204 -17.78 -1.05 -15.39
C LEU A 204 -17.19 0.28 -14.89
N LEU A 205 -16.93 1.23 -15.80
CA LEU A 205 -16.43 2.56 -15.51
C LEU A 205 -17.47 3.65 -15.84
N PRO A 206 -18.65 3.66 -15.20
CA PRO A 206 -19.66 4.68 -15.47
C PRO A 206 -19.15 6.05 -15.04
N ALA A 207 -19.56 7.10 -15.75
CA ALA A 207 -19.20 8.49 -15.41
C ALA A 207 -19.77 8.95 -14.05
N GLN A 208 -20.77 8.25 -13.53
CA GLN A 208 -21.43 8.54 -12.25
C GLN A 208 -21.62 7.24 -11.47
N GLY A 209 -21.66 7.35 -10.13
CA GLY A 209 -21.94 6.22 -9.23
C GLY A 209 -20.70 5.48 -8.72
N LEU A 210 -19.53 5.67 -9.33
CA LEU A 210 -18.27 5.23 -8.74
C LEU A 210 -17.89 6.11 -7.55
N ALA A 211 -17.29 5.49 -6.53
CA ALA A 211 -16.74 6.20 -5.37
C ALA A 211 -15.47 7.02 -5.70
N PHE A 212 -14.97 6.93 -6.94
CA PHE A 212 -13.84 7.68 -7.45
C PHE A 212 -14.07 8.03 -8.92
N SER A 213 -13.28 8.96 -9.46
CA SER A 213 -13.28 9.26 -10.88
C SER A 213 -12.13 8.55 -11.60
N PRO A 214 -12.40 7.81 -12.69
CA PRO A 214 -11.36 7.19 -13.50
C PRO A 214 -10.28 8.16 -13.99
N LEU A 215 -10.66 9.34 -14.50
CA LEU A 215 -9.70 10.38 -14.90
C LEU A 215 -8.83 10.85 -13.72
N GLY A 216 -9.41 10.92 -12.53
CA GLY A 216 -8.69 11.31 -11.31
C GLY A 216 -7.69 10.23 -10.85
N ALA A 217 -8.00 8.96 -11.12
CA ALA A 217 -7.20 7.80 -10.75
C ALA A 217 -6.07 7.45 -11.72
N LEU A 218 -6.17 7.84 -13.00
CA LEU A 218 -5.16 7.56 -14.01
C LEU A 218 -3.77 8.10 -13.64
N HIS A 219 -2.74 7.29 -13.82
CA HIS A 219 -1.33 7.70 -13.72
C HIS A 219 -1.06 8.97 -14.55
N PRO A 220 -0.22 9.92 -14.08
CA PRO A 220 0.02 11.17 -14.82
C PRO A 220 0.45 10.96 -16.28
N ASP A 221 1.29 9.96 -16.56
CA ASP A 221 1.71 9.57 -17.92
C ASP A 221 0.58 8.98 -18.81
N HIS A 222 -0.59 8.73 -18.26
CA HIS A 222 -1.72 8.14 -18.97
C HIS A 222 -2.83 9.14 -19.29
N LEU A 223 -2.80 10.36 -18.73
CA LEU A 223 -3.81 11.39 -18.98
C LEU A 223 -3.82 11.88 -20.44
N GLY A 224 -2.70 11.76 -21.16
CA GLY A 224 -2.60 12.10 -22.58
C GLY A 224 -2.97 10.95 -23.54
N SER A 225 -3.40 9.79 -23.04
CA SER A 225 -3.60 8.58 -23.85
C SER A 225 -4.91 8.60 -24.65
N SER A 226 -5.09 7.63 -25.55
CA SER A 226 -6.40 7.34 -26.18
C SER A 226 -7.44 6.93 -25.15
N PHE A 227 -7.08 6.17 -24.12
CA PHE A 227 -7.99 5.75 -23.07
C PHE A 227 -8.54 6.93 -22.27
N ALA A 228 -7.69 7.90 -21.89
CA ALA A 228 -8.15 9.12 -21.21
C ALA A 228 -9.17 9.89 -22.08
N ARG A 229 -8.91 10.00 -23.39
CA ARG A 229 -9.88 10.59 -24.34
C ARG A 229 -11.17 9.77 -24.45
N ALA A 230 -11.08 8.45 -24.42
CA ALA A 230 -12.25 7.58 -24.42
C ALA A 230 -13.10 7.78 -23.15
N LEU A 231 -12.48 7.92 -21.97
CA LEU A 231 -13.20 8.28 -20.74
C LEU A 231 -13.94 9.62 -20.91
N GLU A 232 -13.29 10.65 -21.45
CA GLU A 232 -13.94 11.94 -21.70
C GLU A 232 -15.15 11.81 -22.63
N GLN A 233 -15.03 11.01 -23.70
CA GLN A 233 -16.13 10.72 -24.62
C GLN A 233 -17.30 9.99 -23.93
N HIS A 234 -17.02 9.17 -22.92
CA HIS A 234 -18.03 8.49 -22.09
C HIS A 234 -18.56 9.38 -20.96
N GLY A 235 -18.28 10.68 -20.98
CA GLY A 235 -18.86 11.67 -20.07
C GLY A 235 -18.08 11.89 -18.77
N HIS A 236 -16.91 11.27 -18.62
CA HIS A 236 -16.00 11.58 -17.50
C HIS A 236 -15.46 13.01 -17.65
N ARG A 237 -15.37 13.75 -16.54
CA ARG A 237 -14.95 15.17 -16.56
C ARG A 237 -13.89 15.45 -15.52
N ALA A 238 -12.98 16.37 -15.84
CA ALA A 238 -11.91 16.79 -14.93
C ALA A 238 -12.42 17.35 -13.60
N ASN A 239 -13.56 18.04 -13.58
CA ASN A 239 -14.11 18.58 -12.31
C ASN A 239 -14.54 17.47 -11.34
N ALA A 240 -15.19 16.42 -11.85
CA ALA A 240 -15.52 15.22 -11.07
C ALA A 240 -14.26 14.46 -10.66
N ALA A 241 -13.18 14.58 -11.44
CA ALA A 241 -11.88 13.97 -11.15
C ALA A 241 -11.14 14.57 -9.95
N LEU A 242 -11.65 15.66 -9.37
CA LEU A 242 -11.17 16.24 -8.12
C LEU A 242 -11.98 15.79 -6.89
N ALA A 243 -13.03 15.00 -7.05
CA ALA A 243 -13.84 14.55 -5.92
C ALA A 243 -13.03 13.68 -4.95
N ALA A 244 -13.52 13.57 -3.71
CA ALA A 244 -12.97 12.59 -2.77
C ALA A 244 -13.12 11.17 -3.32
N HIS A 245 -12.17 10.34 -2.94
CA HIS A 245 -12.09 8.94 -3.32
C HIS A 245 -11.65 8.10 -2.13
N PRO A 246 -12.09 6.83 -2.05
CA PRO A 246 -11.49 5.85 -1.16
C PRO A 246 -10.12 5.43 -1.71
N GLY A 247 -9.14 5.27 -0.84
CA GLY A 247 -7.78 4.86 -1.21
C GLY A 247 -6.72 5.53 -0.35
N VAL A 248 -5.47 5.13 -0.56
CA VAL A 248 -4.30 5.71 0.13
C VAL A 248 -3.48 6.63 -0.77
N LEU A 249 -3.64 6.50 -2.10
CA LEU A 249 -2.87 7.30 -3.05
C LEU A 249 -3.46 8.71 -3.21
N PRO A 250 -2.60 9.72 -3.41
CA PRO A 250 -3.05 11.09 -3.64
C PRO A 250 -3.90 11.19 -4.91
N ALA A 251 -4.81 12.17 -4.93
CA ALA A 251 -5.60 12.49 -6.11
C ALA A 251 -4.72 12.87 -7.30
N GLY A 252 -5.20 12.66 -8.53
CA GLY A 252 -4.40 12.82 -9.75
C GLY A 252 -3.72 14.18 -9.92
N PHE A 253 -4.40 15.28 -9.59
CA PHE A 253 -3.80 16.62 -9.65
C PHE A 253 -2.70 16.81 -8.58
N ASP A 254 -2.94 16.36 -7.34
CA ASP A 254 -1.95 16.42 -6.25
C ASP A 254 -0.71 15.59 -6.62
N LEU A 255 -0.89 14.38 -7.14
CA LEU A 255 0.22 13.54 -7.60
C LEU A 255 1.02 14.19 -8.73
N ALA A 256 0.34 14.72 -9.76
CA ALA A 256 1.00 15.41 -10.86
C ALA A 256 1.82 16.60 -10.36
N LEU A 257 1.30 17.33 -9.37
CA LEU A 257 1.97 18.47 -8.76
C LEU A 257 3.19 18.04 -7.92
N ARG A 258 3.05 17.02 -7.07
CA ARG A 258 4.14 16.47 -6.24
C ARG A 258 5.33 15.98 -7.06
N ASN A 259 5.05 15.38 -8.22
CA ASN A 259 6.07 14.85 -9.12
C ASN A 259 6.59 15.90 -10.12
N GLY A 260 6.01 17.11 -10.16
CA GLY A 260 6.34 18.11 -11.18
C GLY A 260 6.05 17.64 -12.61
N HIS A 261 5.01 16.83 -12.80
CA HIS A 261 4.72 16.15 -14.05
C HIS A 261 4.02 17.09 -15.07
N ARG A 262 4.82 17.88 -15.80
CA ARG A 262 4.35 18.95 -16.69
C ARG A 262 3.23 18.53 -17.67
N PRO A 263 3.31 17.42 -18.43
CA PRO A 263 2.24 17.06 -19.36
C PRO A 263 0.88 16.78 -18.67
N ALA A 264 0.92 16.28 -17.44
CA ALA A 264 -0.30 16.02 -16.67
C ALA A 264 -0.84 17.33 -16.10
N LEU A 265 0.03 18.20 -15.61
CA LEU A 265 -0.36 19.54 -15.16
C LEU A 265 -0.97 20.36 -16.31
N ASP A 266 -0.42 20.25 -17.52
CA ASP A 266 -1.01 20.85 -18.72
C ASP A 266 -2.43 20.34 -18.94
N TRP A 267 -2.61 19.02 -18.95
CA TRP A 267 -3.92 18.40 -19.12
C TRP A 267 -4.95 18.92 -18.13
N TRP A 268 -4.57 19.05 -16.85
CA TRP A 268 -5.43 19.55 -15.78
C TRP A 268 -5.74 21.04 -15.92
N LEU A 269 -4.72 21.86 -16.17
CA LEU A 269 -4.85 23.32 -16.22
C LEU A 269 -5.56 23.81 -17.49
N ASP A 270 -5.44 23.07 -18.60
CA ASP A 270 -6.17 23.37 -19.83
C ASP A 270 -7.69 23.16 -19.65
N ARG A 271 -8.08 22.24 -18.76
CA ARG A 271 -9.49 21.90 -18.47
C ARG A 271 -10.05 22.68 -17.28
N LEU A 272 -9.21 22.96 -16.29
CA LEU A 272 -9.57 23.61 -15.04
C LEU A 272 -8.52 24.67 -14.68
N PRO A 273 -8.45 25.79 -15.43
CA PRO A 273 -7.42 26.81 -15.23
C PRO A 273 -7.44 27.45 -13.83
N GLN A 274 -8.61 27.43 -13.16
CA GLN A 274 -8.74 27.87 -11.77
C GLN A 274 -7.85 27.09 -10.80
N LEU A 275 -7.46 25.85 -11.13
CA LEU A 275 -6.62 25.01 -10.27
C LEU A 275 -5.28 25.68 -9.98
N ALA A 276 -4.71 26.45 -10.92
CA ALA A 276 -3.46 27.21 -10.69
C ALA A 276 -3.53 28.10 -9.44
N ASN A 277 -4.73 28.54 -9.08
CA ASN A 277 -4.97 29.46 -7.98
C ASN A 277 -5.78 28.88 -6.83
N ARG A 278 -6.45 27.74 -7.01
CA ARG A 278 -7.26 27.12 -5.94
C ARG A 278 -7.67 25.71 -6.32
N VAL A 279 -7.30 24.76 -5.48
CA VAL A 279 -7.87 23.41 -5.50
C VAL A 279 -9.00 23.38 -4.47
N PRO A 280 -10.21 22.91 -4.84
CA PRO A 280 -11.33 22.83 -3.92
C PRO A 280 -11.05 21.81 -2.80
N ALA A 281 -11.78 21.96 -1.70
CA ALA A 281 -11.86 20.92 -0.68
C ALA A 281 -12.53 19.68 -1.28
N THR A 282 -11.94 18.51 -1.08
CA THR A 282 -12.50 17.25 -1.57
C THR A 282 -13.22 16.49 -0.46
N GLN A 283 -12.87 16.75 0.80
CA GLN A 283 -13.44 16.13 2.00
C GLN A 283 -13.91 17.19 3.01
N ALA A 284 -14.85 16.83 3.89
CA ALA A 284 -15.47 17.75 4.86
C ALA A 284 -14.45 18.44 5.81
N ASN A 285 -13.37 17.75 6.17
CA ASN A 285 -12.32 18.26 7.07
C ASN A 285 -11.09 18.79 6.32
N GLN A 286 -11.16 18.94 4.99
CA GLN A 286 -10.08 19.47 4.19
C GLN A 286 -10.40 20.90 3.78
N LEU A 287 -9.48 21.84 4.01
CA LEU A 287 -9.60 23.17 3.44
C LEU A 287 -9.18 23.15 1.96
N PRO A 288 -9.76 24.04 1.13
CA PRO A 288 -9.18 24.30 -0.19
C PRO A 288 -7.72 24.74 -0.01
N TRP A 289 -6.91 24.52 -1.04
CA TRP A 289 -5.47 24.81 -0.97
C TRP A 289 -4.95 25.44 -2.26
N LEU A 290 -3.78 26.07 -2.19
CA LEU A 290 -3.15 26.75 -3.32
C LEU A 290 -1.96 25.91 -3.81
N PRO A 291 -1.84 25.60 -5.12
CA PRO A 291 -0.70 24.86 -5.65
C PRO A 291 0.65 25.49 -5.33
N LEU A 292 0.79 26.80 -5.53
CA LEU A 292 2.04 27.49 -5.20
C LEU A 292 2.41 27.32 -3.74
N ALA A 293 1.45 27.48 -2.81
CA ALA A 293 1.71 27.30 -1.38
C ALA A 293 2.18 25.88 -1.05
N ARG A 294 1.60 24.85 -1.67
CA ARG A 294 2.04 23.45 -1.52
C ARG A 294 3.44 23.23 -2.06
N VAL A 295 3.71 23.70 -3.27
CA VAL A 295 5.00 23.51 -3.95
C VAL A 295 6.15 24.11 -3.14
N ILE A 296 5.94 25.25 -2.48
CA ILE A 296 6.98 25.88 -1.63
C ILE A 296 7.11 25.26 -0.24
N THR A 297 6.15 24.44 0.22
CA THR A 297 6.25 23.74 1.51
C THR A 297 7.37 22.70 1.46
N PRO A 298 8.28 22.68 2.45
CA PRO A 298 9.31 21.64 2.54
C PRO A 298 8.72 20.22 2.52
N ASN A 299 9.42 19.28 1.88
CA ASN A 299 9.05 17.87 1.77
C ASN A 299 7.74 17.58 1.03
N TYR A 300 7.11 18.56 0.39
CA TYR A 300 5.92 18.32 -0.42
C TYR A 300 6.25 17.61 -1.75
N LEU A 301 7.28 18.08 -2.45
CA LEU A 301 7.71 17.54 -3.73
C LEU A 301 8.52 16.25 -3.56
N THR A 302 8.31 15.31 -4.47
CA THR A 302 9.15 14.10 -4.61
C THR A 302 10.58 14.46 -5.02
N HIS A 303 10.74 15.51 -5.81
CA HIS A 303 12.00 16.02 -6.36
C HIS A 303 12.20 17.49 -5.96
N PRO A 304 12.67 17.79 -4.72
CA PRO A 304 12.80 19.15 -4.20
C PRO A 304 13.67 20.07 -5.07
N GLU A 305 14.65 19.51 -5.76
CA GLU A 305 15.55 20.23 -6.66
C GLU A 305 14.82 20.89 -7.85
N ARG A 306 13.60 20.42 -8.18
CA ARG A 306 12.76 20.98 -9.25
C ARG A 306 11.79 22.07 -8.77
N GLN A 307 11.83 22.46 -7.49
CA GLN A 307 10.86 23.41 -6.92
C GLN A 307 10.81 24.73 -7.70
N THR A 308 11.96 25.36 -7.92
CA THR A 308 12.08 26.65 -8.64
C THR A 308 11.49 26.58 -10.04
N GLU A 309 11.76 25.48 -10.75
CA GLU A 309 11.25 25.23 -12.10
C GLU A 309 9.71 25.09 -12.10
N LEU A 310 9.17 24.36 -11.13
CA LEU A 310 7.73 24.15 -10.99
C LEU A 310 7.00 25.42 -10.57
N VAL A 311 7.60 26.24 -9.69
CA VAL A 311 7.06 27.56 -9.33
C VAL A 311 6.98 28.45 -10.57
N ALA A 312 8.05 28.56 -11.35
CA ALA A 312 8.06 29.33 -12.59
C ALA A 312 7.00 28.83 -13.59
N TYR A 313 6.86 27.50 -13.72
CA TYR A 313 5.83 26.90 -14.55
C TYR A 313 4.40 27.27 -14.10
N LEU A 314 4.09 27.18 -12.81
CA LEU A 314 2.77 27.55 -12.28
C LEU A 314 2.48 29.04 -12.46
N MET A 315 3.47 29.91 -12.24
CA MET A 315 3.36 31.34 -12.47
C MET A 315 3.03 31.65 -13.94
N ALA A 316 3.69 30.96 -14.88
CA ALA A 316 3.40 31.07 -16.31
C ALA A 316 2.00 30.57 -16.69
N ARG A 317 1.37 29.75 -15.84
CA ARG A 317 -0.03 29.29 -15.99
C ARG A 317 -1.03 30.08 -15.14
N GLY A 318 -0.65 31.29 -14.73
CA GLY A 318 -1.55 32.24 -14.09
C GLY A 318 -1.72 32.05 -12.59
N ALA A 319 -0.87 31.27 -11.93
CA ALA A 319 -0.86 31.20 -10.48
C ALA A 319 -0.48 32.56 -9.87
N ASN A 320 -1.25 33.02 -8.89
CA ASN A 320 -1.08 34.32 -8.25
C ASN A 320 -0.38 34.15 -6.89
N PRO A 321 0.86 34.65 -6.72
CA PRO A 321 1.62 34.50 -5.48
C PRO A 321 1.09 35.41 -4.35
N TRP A 322 0.31 36.43 -4.68
CA TRP A 322 -0.33 37.33 -3.71
C TRP A 322 -1.66 36.82 -3.18
N ARG A 323 -2.09 35.64 -3.62
CA ARG A 323 -3.35 35.05 -3.17
C ARG A 323 -3.28 34.64 -1.70
N ALA A 324 -4.32 35.00 -0.95
CA ALA A 324 -4.43 34.68 0.47
C ALA A 324 -4.55 33.17 0.72
N LEU A 325 -3.90 32.68 1.78
CA LEU A 325 -3.94 31.29 2.19
C LEU A 325 -5.32 30.95 2.76
N PRO A 326 -5.95 29.83 2.36
CA PRO A 326 -7.28 29.49 2.86
C PRO A 326 -7.40 29.26 4.38
N HIS A 327 -6.31 28.88 5.05
CA HIS A 327 -6.27 28.66 6.50
C HIS A 327 -5.78 29.89 7.29
N ASP A 328 -5.20 30.88 6.61
CA ASP A 328 -4.77 32.15 7.21
C ASP A 328 -4.95 33.27 6.16
N PRO A 329 -6.14 33.91 6.10
CA PRO A 329 -6.42 34.95 5.13
C PRO A 329 -5.51 36.20 5.25
N GLY A 330 -4.82 36.37 6.38
CA GLY A 330 -3.85 37.45 6.58
C GLY A 330 -2.49 37.18 5.91
N GLN A 331 -2.23 35.95 5.49
CA GLN A 331 -1.02 35.55 4.79
C GLN A 331 -1.29 35.27 3.31
N SER A 332 -0.40 35.73 2.45
CA SER A 332 -0.30 35.34 1.04
C SER A 332 0.75 34.25 0.83
N VAL A 333 0.83 33.68 -0.38
CA VAL A 333 1.93 32.76 -0.74
C VAL A 333 3.29 33.44 -0.62
N VAL A 334 3.41 34.72 -1.01
CA VAL A 334 4.66 35.50 -0.85
C VAL A 334 5.05 35.64 0.63
N SER A 335 4.11 36.06 1.50
CA SER A 335 4.45 36.23 2.93
C SER A 335 4.80 34.89 3.58
N TYR A 336 4.13 33.81 3.17
CA TYR A 336 4.45 32.46 3.61
C TYR A 336 5.82 31.99 3.11
N ALA A 337 6.16 32.24 1.85
CA ALA A 337 7.49 31.97 1.28
C ALA A 337 8.60 32.72 2.05
N ARG A 338 8.36 33.98 2.43
CA ARG A 338 9.28 34.78 3.24
C ARG A 338 9.47 34.19 4.63
N ALA A 339 8.38 33.78 5.28
CA ALA A 339 8.43 33.12 6.60
C ALA A 339 9.22 31.79 6.55
N LEU A 340 9.09 31.03 5.46
CA LEU A 340 9.83 29.80 5.22
C LEU A 340 11.28 30.01 4.74
N LYS A 341 11.69 31.23 4.41
CA LYS A 341 12.95 31.52 3.70
C LYS A 341 13.08 30.69 2.42
N SER A 342 11.99 30.57 1.66
CA SER A 342 11.92 29.76 0.44
C SER A 342 12.95 30.23 -0.61
N PRO A 343 13.66 29.33 -1.29
CA PRO A 343 14.58 29.68 -2.37
C PRO A 343 13.84 30.22 -3.61
N SER A 344 12.52 30.10 -3.66
CA SER A 344 11.68 30.63 -4.74
C SER A 344 11.16 32.05 -4.48
N LEU A 345 11.57 32.71 -3.39
CA LEU A 345 11.04 34.03 -3.02
C LEU A 345 11.26 35.07 -4.13
N ASP A 346 12.44 35.10 -4.74
CA ASP A 346 12.77 36.05 -5.82
C ASP A 346 11.91 35.86 -7.07
N LEU A 347 11.38 34.64 -7.29
CA LEU A 347 10.43 34.36 -8.37
C LEU A 347 9.00 34.79 -8.03
N LEU A 348 8.62 34.65 -6.76
CA LEU A 348 7.26 34.96 -6.28
C LEU A 348 7.05 36.46 -6.05
N ASP A 349 8.10 37.16 -5.65
CA ASP A 349 8.12 38.58 -5.33
C ASP A 349 9.33 39.24 -6.00
N PRO A 350 9.34 39.33 -7.36
CA PRO A 350 10.47 39.88 -8.07
C PRO A 350 10.68 41.34 -7.63
N PRO A 351 11.93 41.77 -7.39
CA PRO A 351 12.20 43.14 -7.00
C PRO A 351 11.65 44.10 -8.06
N MET A 352 10.97 45.16 -7.63
CA MET A 352 10.48 46.19 -8.54
C MET A 352 11.64 46.72 -9.40
N ASN A 353 11.64 46.38 -10.68
CA ASN A 353 12.58 46.94 -11.64
C ASN A 353 12.17 48.39 -11.97
N TRP A 354 12.65 49.32 -11.15
CA TRP A 354 12.46 50.76 -11.35
C TRP A 354 12.92 51.25 -12.73
N THR A 355 13.90 50.58 -13.34
CA THR A 355 14.43 50.84 -14.68
C THR A 355 13.44 50.56 -15.81
N ALA A 356 12.64 49.48 -15.73
CA ALA A 356 11.62 49.16 -16.73
C ALA A 356 10.44 50.15 -16.72
N ARG A 357 10.13 50.70 -15.53
CA ARG A 357 9.08 51.70 -15.36
C ARG A 357 9.52 53.09 -15.85
N ALA A 358 10.79 53.44 -15.71
CA ALA A 358 11.36 54.68 -16.26
C ALA A 358 11.38 54.68 -17.81
N ALA A 359 11.63 53.52 -18.43
CA ALA A 359 11.57 53.36 -19.88
C ALA A 359 10.13 53.42 -20.44
N ALA A 360 9.13 52.96 -19.70
CA ALA A 360 7.72 53.03 -20.09
C ALA A 360 7.07 54.42 -19.87
N ILE A 361 7.77 55.34 -19.20
CA ILE A 361 7.30 56.70 -18.90
C ILE A 361 8.08 57.75 -19.71
N SER A 362 9.07 57.35 -20.50
CA SER A 362 9.75 58.24 -21.45
C SER A 362 8.99 58.23 -22.79
N PRO A 363 8.52 59.40 -23.29
CA PRO A 363 7.66 59.50 -24.48
C PRO A 363 8.33 59.10 -25.79
#